data_AF-A0A317D134-F1
#
_entry.id   AF-A0A317D134-F1
#
_cell.length_a   1.000
_cell.length_b   1.000
_cell.length_c   1.000
_cell.angle_alpha   90.00
_cell.angle_beta   90.00
_cell.angle_gamma   90.00
#
_symmetry.space_group_name_H-M   'P 1'
#
loop_
_entity.id
_entity.type
_entity.pdbx_description
1 polymer ?
#
loop_
_entity_poly.entity_id
_entity_poly.type
_entity_poly.pdbx_seq_one_letter_code
_entity_poly.pdbx_strand_id
1 'polypeptide(L)'
;MALMVALEEYEAGLCKRCGHDLAESTDPAHDYNNPTATAVYLPAPGTPVQCHCCAALERSEQAVAAQNPQFPAAIMHAVQLVPRG
;
A
#
# COMPACT_ATOMS: atom_id res chain seq x y z
N MET A 1 22.37 -0.59 -21.66
CA MET A 1 21.53 -1.67 -21.08
C MET A 1 21.32 -1.55 -19.57
N ALA A 2 22.27 -1.05 -18.77
CA ALA A 2 22.12 -0.91 -17.31
C ALA A 2 20.85 -0.16 -16.85
N LEU A 3 20.43 0.88 -17.59
CA LEU A 3 19.21 1.64 -17.29
C LEU A 3 17.91 0.81 -17.40
N MET A 4 17.85 -0.16 -18.32
CA MET A 4 16.67 -1.01 -18.48
C MET A 4 16.55 -2.00 -17.30
N VAL A 5 17.68 -2.55 -16.86
CA VAL A 5 17.73 -3.46 -15.70
C VAL A 5 17.32 -2.71 -14.43
N ALA A 6 17.86 -1.51 -14.21
CA ALA A 6 17.49 -0.68 -13.06
C ALA A 6 15.99 -0.31 -13.07
N LEU A 7 15.41 -0.08 -14.25
CA LEU A 7 13.98 0.20 -14.38
C LEU A 7 13.13 -1.04 -14.05
N GLU A 8 13.51 -2.22 -14.53
CA GLU A 8 12.83 -3.48 -14.20
C GLU A 8 12.87 -3.78 -12.70
N GLU A 9 14.02 -3.58 -12.05
CA GLU A 9 14.19 -3.74 -10.61
C GLU A 9 13.31 -2.75 -9.84
N TYR A 10 13.27 -1.48 -10.26
CA TYR A 10 12.39 -0.47 -9.67
C TYR A 10 10.91 -0.86 -9.81
N GLU A 11 10.46 -1.19 -11.02
CA GLU A 11 9.08 -1.58 -11.28
C GLU A 11 8.67 -2.86 -10.54
N ALA A 12 9.60 -3.79 -10.29
CA ALA A 12 9.36 -4.98 -9.49
C ALA A 12 8.99 -4.64 -8.04
N GLY A 13 9.53 -3.54 -7.49
CA GLY A 13 9.19 -3.02 -6.16
C GLY A 13 7.85 -2.30 -6.08
N LEU A 14 7.17 -2.04 -7.20
CA LEU A 14 5.90 -1.31 -7.21
C LEU A 14 4.68 -2.23 -7.15
N CYS A 15 3.65 -1.77 -6.45
CA CYS A 15 2.34 -2.40 -6.51
C CYS A 15 1.78 -2.32 -7.94
N LYS A 16 1.51 -3.48 -8.55
CA LYS A 16 0.97 -3.56 -9.93
C LYS A 16 -0.43 -2.95 -10.10
N ARG A 17 -1.14 -2.64 -9.00
CA ARG A 17 -2.47 -2.00 -9.03
C ARG A 17 -2.39 -0.47 -8.91
N CYS A 18 -1.68 0.04 -7.91
CA CYS A 18 -1.69 1.48 -7.58
C CYS A 18 -0.35 2.20 -7.80
N GLY A 19 0.71 1.48 -8.15
CA GLY A 19 2.04 2.04 -8.42
C GLY A 19 2.78 2.55 -7.17
N HIS A 20 2.26 2.34 -5.97
CA HIS A 20 2.99 2.66 -4.73
C HIS A 20 4.08 1.63 -4.45
N ASP A 21 5.15 2.08 -3.80
CA ASP A 21 6.22 1.21 -3.32
C ASP A 21 5.68 0.13 -2.38
N LEU A 22 6.06 -1.12 -2.63
CA LEU A 22 5.90 -2.24 -1.71
C LEU A 22 7.04 -2.27 -0.69
N ALA A 23 7.39 -1.11 -0.14
CA ALA A 23 8.46 -1.00 0.84
C ALA A 23 7.99 -1.58 2.19
N GLU A 24 8.71 -2.58 2.68
CA GLU A 24 8.66 -2.95 4.09
C GLU A 24 9.39 -1.88 4.91
N SER A 25 8.90 -1.57 6.10
CA SER A 25 9.69 -0.81 7.07
C SER A 25 10.73 -1.75 7.66
N THR A 26 11.92 -1.80 7.04
CA THR A 26 13.02 -2.66 7.50
C THR A 26 13.99 -1.89 8.37
N ASP A 27 14.59 -2.58 9.34
CA ASP A 27 15.81 -2.12 10.01
C ASP A 27 16.88 -1.80 8.95
N PRO A 28 17.54 -0.63 8.98
CA PRO A 28 18.62 -0.29 8.02
C PRO A 28 19.76 -1.33 7.95
N ALA A 29 19.98 -2.11 9.01
CA ALA A 29 20.95 -3.21 9.02
C ALA A 29 20.53 -4.41 8.14
N HIS A 30 19.25 -4.49 7.78
CA HIS A 30 18.65 -5.55 6.97
C HIS A 30 17.94 -5.02 5.70
N ASP A 31 18.30 -3.80 5.28
CA ASP A 31 17.81 -3.21 4.02
C ASP A 31 18.40 -3.99 2.83
N TYR A 32 17.53 -4.40 1.90
CA TYR A 32 17.92 -5.10 0.67
C TYR A 32 18.93 -4.32 -0.18
N ASN A 33 18.87 -2.98 -0.15
CA ASN A 33 19.75 -2.11 -0.91
C ASN A 33 21.08 -1.78 -0.19
N ASN A 34 21.24 -2.23 1.06
CA ASN A 34 22.48 -2.01 1.80
C ASN A 34 23.52 -3.09 1.42
N PRO A 35 24.63 -2.73 0.74
CA PRO A 35 25.62 -3.70 0.26
C PRO A 35 26.41 -4.40 1.37
N THR A 36 26.28 -3.92 2.62
CA THR A 36 26.95 -4.49 3.80
C THR A 36 26.01 -5.27 4.71
N ALA A 37 24.71 -5.32 4.40
CA ALA A 37 23.75 -6.11 5.15
C ALA A 37 24.06 -7.61 5.03
N THR A 38 23.93 -8.34 6.14
CA THR A 38 24.15 -9.80 6.20
C THR A 38 22.85 -10.60 6.18
N ALA A 39 21.70 -9.92 6.25
CA ALA A 39 20.37 -10.51 6.20
C ALA A 39 19.37 -9.52 5.57
N VAL A 40 18.24 -10.05 5.09
CA VAL A 40 17.13 -9.27 4.51
C VAL A 40 15.80 -9.84 4.98
N TYR A 41 14.79 -8.99 5.11
CA TYR A 41 13.41 -9.44 5.31
C TYR A 41 12.79 -9.79 3.96
N LEU A 42 12.26 -11.00 3.86
CA LEU A 42 11.51 -11.48 2.69
C LEU A 42 10.20 -12.10 3.18
N PRO A 43 9.10 -11.97 2.42
CA PRO A 43 7.87 -12.66 2.72
C PRO A 43 8.11 -14.17 2.83
N ALA A 44 7.49 -14.81 3.82
CA ALA A 44 7.56 -16.26 3.94
C ALA A 44 7.00 -16.94 2.68
N PRO A 45 7.58 -18.06 2.20
CA PRO A 45 7.14 -18.71 0.98
C PRO A 45 5.63 -18.97 0.93
N GLY A 46 4.98 -18.57 -0.17
CA GLY A 46 3.54 -18.71 -0.36
C GLY A 46 2.69 -17.67 0.37
N THR A 47 3.28 -16.74 1.10
CA THR A 47 2.54 -15.64 1.74
C THR A 47 2.18 -14.58 0.69
N PRO A 48 0.89 -14.23 0.53
CA PRO A 48 0.49 -13.17 -0.38
C PRO A 48 1.01 -11.82 0.14
N VAL A 49 1.71 -11.08 -0.72
CA VAL A 49 2.09 -9.69 -0.45
C VAL A 49 0.93 -8.79 -0.85
N GLN A 50 0.41 -8.01 0.09
CA GLN A 50 -0.65 -7.03 -0.17
C GLN A 50 -0.11 -5.62 0.06
N CYS A 51 -0.27 -4.74 -0.92
CA CYS A 51 0.05 -3.32 -0.77
C CYS A 51 -0.80 -2.69 0.35
N HIS A 52 -0.15 -2.04 1.32
CA HIS A 52 -0.84 -1.37 2.43
C HIS A 52 -1.84 -0.31 1.96
N CYS A 53 -1.52 0.44 0.90
CA CYS A 53 -2.42 1.45 0.33
C CYS A 53 -3.68 0.81 -0.26
N CYS A 54 -3.53 -0.27 -1.04
CA CYS A 54 -4.67 -1.00 -1.59
C CYS A 54 -5.52 -1.65 -0.49
N ALA A 55 -4.88 -2.22 0.53
CA ALA A 55 -5.58 -2.80 1.67
C ALA A 55 -6.36 -1.73 2.46
N ALA A 56 -5.78 -0.53 2.63
CA ALA A 56 -6.44 0.59 3.29
C ALA A 56 -7.63 1.12 2.49
N LEU A 57 -7.50 1.22 1.17
CA LEU A 57 -8.58 1.60 0.28
C LEU A 57 -9.73 0.58 0.36
N GLU A 58 -9.43 -0.70 0.21
CA GLU A 58 -10.43 -1.78 0.27
C GLU A 58 -11.20 -1.77 1.59
N ARG A 59 -10.51 -1.62 2.73
CA ARG A 59 -11.17 -1.48 4.04
C ARG A 59 -12.08 -0.25 4.10
N SER A 60 -11.65 0.87 3.51
CA SER A 60 -12.44 2.11 3.50
C SER A 60 -13.69 1.96 2.64
N GLU A 61 -13.57 1.33 1.47
CA GLU A 61 -14.70 1.04 0.57
C GLU A 61 -15.71 0.10 1.25
N GLN A 62 -15.24 -0.94 1.96
CA GLN A 62 -16.10 -1.82 2.74
C GLN A 62 -16.85 -1.08 3.85
N ALA A 63 -16.16 -0.19 4.58
CA ALA A 63 -16.76 0.60 5.64
C ALA A 63 -17.84 1.56 5.10
N VAL A 64 -17.58 2.22 3.96
CA VAL A 64 -18.55 3.11 3.30
C VAL A 64 -19.76 2.31 2.78
N ALA A 65 -19.53 1.18 2.13
CA ALA A 65 -20.60 0.33 1.62
C ALA A 65 -21.51 -0.19 2.76
N ALA A 66 -20.93 -0.53 3.92
CA ALA A 66 -21.71 -0.93 5.10
C ALA A 66 -22.59 0.22 5.66
N GLN A 67 -22.16 1.47 5.50
CA GLN A 67 -22.93 2.64 5.97
C GLN A 67 -24.02 3.07 4.98
N ASN A 68 -23.89 2.75 3.69
CA ASN A 68 -24.89 3.06 2.66
C ASN A 68 -25.04 1.93 1.64
N PRO A 69 -25.75 0.85 2.02
CA PRO A 69 -25.92 -0.31 1.15
C PRO A 69 -26.76 -0.01 -0.10
N GLN A 70 -27.54 1.07 -0.10
CA GLN A 70 -28.34 1.48 -1.25
C GLN A 70 -27.49 2.12 -2.36
N PHE A 71 -26.37 2.76 -1.98
CA PHE A 71 -25.45 3.43 -2.91
C PHE A 71 -23.99 3.21 -2.50
N PRO A 72 -23.43 1.99 -2.68
CA PRO A 72 -22.12 1.61 -2.14
C PRO A 72 -20.93 2.37 -2.73
N ALA A 73 -21.09 3.06 -3.86
CA ALA A 73 -20.06 3.91 -4.47
C ALA A 73 -20.28 5.41 -4.23
N ALA A 74 -21.30 5.80 -3.47
CA ALA A 74 -21.56 7.21 -3.20
C ALA A 74 -20.62 7.73 -2.11
N ILE A 75 -19.89 8.82 -2.42
CA ILE A 75 -19.14 9.57 -1.42
C ILE A 75 -20.16 10.25 -0.49
N MET A 76 -20.34 9.71 0.72
CA MET A 76 -21.18 10.34 1.73
C MET A 76 -20.42 11.45 2.44
N HIS A 77 -20.73 12.70 2.10
CA HIS A 77 -20.36 13.85 2.93
C HIS A 77 -21.39 14.02 4.05
N ALA A 78 -21.09 13.47 5.22
CA ALA A 78 -21.84 13.75 6.44
C ALA A 78 -21.41 15.12 6.99
N VAL A 79 -22.37 16.03 7.13
CA VAL A 79 -22.15 17.35 7.74
C VAL A 79 -23.04 17.50 8.97
N GLN A 80 -22.52 18.12 10.01
CA GLN A 80 -23.28 18.49 11.19
C GLN A 80 -23.32 20.02 11.31
N LEU A 81 -24.51 20.56 11.51
CA LEU A 81 -24.66 21.97 11.87
C LEU A 81 -24.20 22.15 13.32
N VAL A 82 -23.14 22.94 13.51
CA VAL A 82 -22.63 23.32 14.84
C VAL A 82 -22.93 24.81 15.06
N PRO A 83 -23.56 25.20 16.19
CA PRO A 83 -23.80 26.61 16.50
C PRO A 83 -22.49 27.40 16.55
N ARG A 84 -22.46 28.60 15.94
CA ARG A 84 -21.40 29.58 16.18
C ARG A 84 -21.65 30.21 17.55
N GLY A 85 -20.74 29.94 18.49
CA GLY A 85 -20.57 30.76 19.70
C GLY A 85 -19.80 32.03 19.40
#